data_AF-A0A937VN25-F1
#
_entry.id   AF-A0A937VN25-F1
#
_cell.length_a   1.000
_cell.length_b   1.000
_cell.length_c   1.000
_cell.angle_alpha   90.00
_cell.angle_beta   90.00
_cell.angle_gamma   90.00
#
_symmetry.space_group_name_H-M   'P 1'
#
loop_
_entity.id
_entity.type
_entity.pdbx_description
1 polymer ?
#
loop_
_entity_poly.entity_id
_entity_poly.type
_entity_poly.pdbx_seq_one_letter_code
_entity_poly.pdbx_strand_id
1 'polypeptide(L)'
;MTMAEAQKSNARRYDLDWVRVIAMLMLLLFHSGRFFDFDPWHLKNVETGLAFAAYNHFFNYWGMQLFFLVAGAAVWFSLGTRKTGPFVKERVLRILVPLLFGILLVVPPQVYLERIYEGQFSGSFFQFYPHFFEGTYSGSYAGSGNFSWHHLWFLAYLFTFTLLALPLFLWLRRPSGEKA
;
A
#
# COMPACT_ATOMS: atom_id res chain seq x y z
N MET A 1 -14.77 -3.26 39.33
CA MET A 1 -14.44 -3.70 37.96
C MET A 1 -14.23 -5.20 38.01
N THR A 2 -15.23 -5.97 37.60
CA THR A 2 -15.23 -7.43 37.78
C THR A 2 -14.39 -8.09 36.68
N MET A 3 -13.86 -9.29 36.95
CA MET A 3 -13.12 -10.11 35.97
C MET A 3 -13.90 -10.34 34.66
N ALA A 4 -15.23 -10.22 34.69
CA ALA A 4 -16.11 -10.28 33.52
C ALA A 4 -16.00 -9.06 32.58
N GLU A 5 -15.69 -7.87 33.09
CA GLU A 5 -15.48 -6.67 32.26
C GLU A 5 -14.10 -6.69 31.57
N ALA A 6 -13.10 -7.28 32.22
CA ALA A 6 -11.75 -7.45 31.65
C ALA A 6 -11.71 -8.44 30.46
N GLN A 7 -12.63 -9.41 30.44
CA GLN A 7 -12.73 -10.41 29.38
C GLN A 7 -13.34 -9.88 28.07
N LYS A 8 -13.96 -8.69 28.08
CA LYS A 8 -14.47 -8.03 26.87
C LYS A 8 -13.38 -7.39 25.99
N SER A 9 -12.13 -7.38 26.46
CA SER A 9 -11.01 -6.64 25.85
C SER A 9 -10.32 -7.32 24.65
N ASN A 10 -10.76 -8.51 24.22
CA ASN A 10 -10.17 -9.26 23.11
C ASN A 10 -11.16 -9.66 22.00
N ALA A 11 -12.34 -9.03 21.95
CA ALA A 11 -13.29 -9.28 20.88
C ALA A 11 -12.76 -8.72 19.55
N ARG A 12 -12.77 -9.54 18.50
CA ARG A 12 -12.39 -9.15 17.14
C ARG A 12 -13.20 -7.94 16.68
N ARG A 13 -12.51 -6.93 16.17
CA ARG A 13 -13.10 -5.66 15.68
C ARG A 13 -13.60 -5.81 14.24
N TYR A 14 -14.77 -6.43 14.09
CA TYR A 14 -15.42 -6.63 12.79
C TYR A 14 -15.71 -5.32 12.05
N ASP A 15 -15.95 -4.24 12.80
CA ASP A 15 -16.09 -2.88 12.29
C ASP A 15 -14.84 -2.45 11.50
N LEU A 16 -13.65 -2.60 12.09
CA LEU A 16 -12.38 -2.24 11.42
C LEU A 16 -12.06 -3.16 10.23
N ASP A 17 -12.45 -4.44 10.34
CA ASP A 17 -12.29 -5.39 9.24
C ASP A 17 -13.15 -4.99 8.03
N TRP A 18 -14.41 -4.63 8.24
CA TRP A 18 -15.30 -4.18 7.17
C TRP A 18 -14.86 -2.86 6.55
N VAL A 19 -14.42 -1.89 7.36
CA VAL A 19 -13.85 -0.62 6.83
C VAL A 19 -12.67 -0.93 5.91
N ARG A 20 -11.80 -1.88 6.28
CA ARG A 20 -10.67 -2.29 5.44
C ARG A 20 -11.15 -2.92 4.13
N VAL A 21 -12.12 -3.83 4.18
CA VAL A 21 -12.66 -4.50 2.97
C VAL A 21 -13.23 -3.46 2.01
N ILE A 22 -14.03 -2.52 2.51
CA ILE A 22 -14.62 -1.45 1.69
C ILE A 22 -13.51 -0.55 1.12
N ALA A 23 -12.53 -0.16 1.93
CA ALA A 23 -11.38 0.63 1.45
C ALA A 23 -10.61 -0.09 0.34
N MET A 24 -10.37 -1.41 0.47
CA MET A 24 -9.70 -2.22 -0.56
C MET A 24 -10.52 -2.33 -1.84
N LEU A 25 -11.84 -2.49 -1.74
CA LEU A 25 -12.71 -2.49 -2.91
C LEU A 25 -12.71 -1.14 -3.62
N MET A 26 -12.76 -0.03 -2.88
CA MET A 26 -12.64 1.30 -3.46
C MET A 26 -11.26 1.51 -4.10
N LEU A 27 -10.18 1.03 -3.49
CA LEU A 27 -8.84 1.12 -4.09
C LEU A 27 -8.75 0.35 -5.42
N LEU A 28 -9.38 -0.82 -5.50
CA LEU A 28 -9.45 -1.61 -6.73
C LEU A 28 -10.18 -0.82 -7.83
N LEU A 29 -11.35 -0.25 -7.51
CA LEU A 29 -12.12 0.57 -8.43
C LEU A 29 -11.36 1.83 -8.84
N PHE A 30 -10.61 2.45 -7.92
CA PHE A 30 -9.76 3.61 -8.20
C PHE A 30 -8.73 3.27 -9.27
N HIS A 31 -7.90 2.24 -9.06
CA HIS A 31 -6.88 1.86 -10.02
C HIS A 31 -7.47 1.44 -11.37
N SER A 32 -8.60 0.74 -11.37
CA SER A 32 -9.31 0.36 -12.60
C SER A 32 -9.87 1.59 -13.34
N GLY A 33 -10.42 2.55 -12.59
CA GLY A 33 -10.97 3.79 -13.11
C GLY A 33 -9.91 4.73 -13.67
N ARG A 34 -8.65 4.68 -13.20
CA ARG A 34 -7.55 5.54 -13.69
C ARG A 34 -7.31 5.39 -15.19
N PHE A 35 -7.66 4.24 -15.76
CA PHE A 35 -7.60 4.00 -17.20
C PHE A 35 -8.57 4.89 -18.00
N PHE A 36 -9.69 5.31 -17.39
CA PHE A 36 -10.81 6.01 -18.02
C PHE A 36 -11.03 7.47 -17.55
N ASP A 37 -10.26 7.96 -16.57
CA ASP A 37 -10.33 9.37 -16.17
C ASP A 37 -9.56 10.30 -17.12
N PHE A 38 -9.43 11.59 -16.77
CA PHE A 38 -8.75 12.58 -17.62
C PHE A 38 -7.27 12.78 -17.31
N ASP A 39 -6.80 12.28 -16.16
CA ASP A 39 -5.43 12.52 -15.73
C ASP A 39 -4.45 11.54 -16.39
N PRO A 40 -3.17 11.93 -16.50
CA PRO A 40 -2.12 11.01 -16.93
C PRO A 40 -2.06 9.74 -16.08
N TRP A 41 -1.82 8.61 -16.76
CA TRP A 41 -1.65 7.29 -16.17
C TRP A 41 -0.81 6.40 -17.10
N HIS A 42 -0.32 5.26 -16.59
CA HIS A 42 0.55 4.33 -17.32
C HIS A 42 -0.03 3.90 -18.68
N LEU A 43 -1.33 3.62 -18.71
CA LEU A 43 -2.07 3.39 -19.93
C LEU A 43 -3.42 4.11 -19.83
N LYS A 44 -3.94 4.57 -20.97
CA LYS A 44 -5.21 5.28 -21.08
C LYS A 44 -6.09 4.67 -22.17
N ASN A 45 -7.40 4.66 -21.91
CA ASN A 45 -8.38 4.40 -22.94
C ASN A 45 -8.56 5.63 -23.84
N VAL A 46 -8.99 5.41 -25.08
CA VAL A 46 -9.42 6.50 -25.98
C VAL A 46 -10.70 7.16 -25.44
N GLU A 47 -11.66 6.36 -24.97
CA GLU A 47 -12.89 6.86 -24.37
C GLU A 47 -12.71 7.12 -22.87
N THR A 48 -12.90 8.37 -22.45
CA THR A 48 -12.79 8.79 -21.04
C THR A 48 -14.10 9.36 -20.54
N GLY A 49 -14.29 9.44 -19.21
CA GLY A 49 -15.57 9.84 -18.64
C GLY A 49 -15.47 10.62 -17.34
N LEU A 50 -16.34 11.64 -17.21
CA LEU A 50 -16.42 12.49 -16.02
C LEU A 50 -16.73 11.70 -14.74
N ALA A 51 -17.52 10.63 -14.83
CA ALA A 51 -17.84 9.78 -13.68
C ALA A 51 -16.59 9.12 -13.09
N PHE A 52 -15.69 8.59 -13.93
CA PHE A 52 -14.42 8.00 -13.49
C PHE A 52 -13.50 9.07 -12.91
N ALA A 53 -13.41 10.25 -13.54
CA ALA A 53 -12.61 11.36 -13.05
C ALA A 53 -13.09 11.85 -11.68
N ALA A 54 -14.39 12.08 -11.51
CA ALA A 54 -14.97 12.52 -10.24
C ALA A 54 -14.75 11.50 -9.12
N TYR A 55 -14.98 10.21 -9.40
CA TYR A 55 -14.72 9.14 -8.44
C TYR A 55 -13.25 9.06 -8.06
N ASN A 56 -12.35 9.10 -9.04
CA ASN A 56 -10.92 8.98 -8.79
C ASN A 56 -10.36 10.18 -8.03
N HIS A 57 -10.78 11.40 -8.37
CA HIS A 57 -10.38 12.59 -7.62
C HIS A 57 -10.86 12.52 -6.17
N PHE A 58 -12.12 12.17 -5.95
CA PHE A 58 -12.64 11.97 -4.59
C PHE A 58 -11.79 10.96 -3.81
N PHE A 59 -11.53 9.79 -4.39
CA PHE A 59 -10.75 8.75 -3.74
C PHE A 59 -9.28 9.15 -3.54
N ASN A 60 -8.68 9.92 -4.45
CA ASN A 60 -7.31 10.39 -4.30
C ASN A 60 -7.13 11.27 -3.04
N TYR A 61 -8.12 12.12 -2.75
CA TYR A 61 -8.08 13.01 -1.58
C TYR A 61 -8.38 12.33 -0.25
N TRP A 62 -9.07 11.19 -0.25
CA TRP A 62 -9.58 10.58 0.99
C TRP A 62 -9.13 9.13 1.23
N GLY A 63 -8.94 8.37 0.16
CA GLY A 63 -8.66 6.94 0.23
C GLY A 63 -7.39 6.66 1.03
N MET A 64 -6.30 7.34 0.71
CA MET A 64 -5.01 7.10 1.37
C MET A 64 -5.03 7.41 2.87
N GLN A 65 -5.71 8.49 3.26
CA GLN A 65 -5.88 8.93 4.64
C GLN A 65 -6.64 7.87 5.43
N LEU A 66 -7.72 7.32 4.86
CA LEU A 66 -8.47 6.21 5.45
C LEU A 66 -7.60 4.96 5.62
N PHE A 67 -6.81 4.60 4.60
CA PHE A 67 -5.91 3.45 4.67
C PHE A 67 -4.87 3.59 5.79
N PHE A 68 -4.24 4.74 5.92
CA PHE A 68 -3.28 4.99 6.99
C PHE A 68 -3.92 5.00 8.38
N LEU A 69 -5.13 5.56 8.51
CA LEU A 69 -5.89 5.54 9.77
C LEU A 69 -6.20 4.09 10.21
N VAL A 70 -6.76 3.28 9.30
CA VAL A 70 -7.10 1.88 9.56
C VAL A 70 -5.85 1.05 9.86
N ALA A 71 -4.75 1.30 9.15
CA ALA A 71 -3.48 0.65 9.40
C ALA A 71 -2.90 0.98 10.78
N GLY A 72 -2.92 2.27 11.18
CA GLY A 72 -2.47 2.71 12.50
C GLY A 72 -3.30 2.09 13.62
N ALA A 73 -4.63 2.09 13.48
CA ALA A 73 -5.53 1.40 14.41
C ALA A 73 -5.22 -0.10 14.51
N ALA A 74 -4.99 -0.77 13.37
CA ALA A 74 -4.63 -2.18 13.33
C ALA A 74 -3.29 -2.46 14.03
N VAL A 75 -2.28 -1.61 13.84
CA VAL A 75 -1.00 -1.72 14.56
C VAL A 75 -1.23 -1.58 16.05
N TRP A 76 -1.95 -0.55 16.51
CA TRP A 76 -2.28 -0.35 17.92
C TRP A 76 -2.94 -1.59 18.51
N PHE A 77 -4.04 -2.08 17.94
CA PHE A 77 -4.71 -3.26 18.49
C PHE A 77 -3.87 -4.53 18.40
N SER A 78 -3.05 -4.70 17.35
CA SER A 78 -2.21 -5.89 17.18
C SER A 78 -0.95 -5.93 18.08
N LEU A 79 -0.45 -4.78 18.53
CA LEU A 79 0.75 -4.71 19.35
C LEU A 79 0.55 -5.41 20.71
N GLY A 80 -0.69 -5.38 21.25
CA GLY A 80 -1.09 -6.09 22.48
C GLY A 80 -0.05 -6.01 23.61
N THR A 81 0.21 -7.16 24.25
CA THR A 81 1.32 -7.42 25.20
C THR A 81 2.48 -8.18 24.52
N ARG A 82 2.56 -8.17 23.19
CA ARG A 82 3.45 -9.05 22.44
C ARG A 82 4.90 -8.58 22.51
N LYS A 83 5.83 -9.53 22.52
CA LYS A 83 7.27 -9.26 22.36
C LYS A 83 7.53 -8.61 20.99
N THR A 84 8.40 -7.61 20.94
CA THR A 84 8.70 -6.81 19.74
C THR A 84 9.21 -7.64 18.57
N GLY A 85 10.03 -8.67 18.82
CA GLY A 85 10.62 -9.53 17.77
C GLY A 85 9.58 -10.25 16.91
N PRO A 86 8.66 -11.05 17.49
CA PRO A 86 7.56 -11.67 16.75
C PRO A 86 6.70 -10.70 15.94
N PHE A 87 6.46 -9.49 16.45
CA PHE A 87 5.70 -8.47 15.73
C PHE A 87 6.42 -8.03 14.45
N VAL A 88 7.71 -7.70 14.52
CA VAL A 88 8.51 -7.30 13.36
C VAL A 88 8.60 -8.45 12.35
N LYS A 89 8.81 -9.69 12.81
CA LYS A 89 8.82 -10.87 11.94
C LYS A 89 7.50 -11.02 11.18
N GLU A 90 6.36 -10.83 11.85
CA GLU A 90 5.05 -10.89 11.20
C GLU A 90 4.93 -9.82 10.10
N ARG A 91 5.39 -8.59 10.36
CA ARG A 91 5.36 -7.50 9.37
C ARG A 91 6.27 -7.76 8.18
N VAL A 92 7.45 -8.33 8.40
CA VAL A 92 8.34 -8.74 7.30
C VAL A 92 7.66 -9.78 6.41
N LEU A 93 7.11 -10.85 7.00
CA LEU A 93 6.51 -11.94 6.23
C LEU A 93 5.20 -11.53 5.53
N ARG A 94 4.43 -10.62 6.12
CA ARG A 94 3.12 -10.20 5.57
C ARG A 94 3.16 -8.96 4.70
N ILE A 95 4.23 -8.16 4.76
CA ILE A 95 4.33 -6.89 4.02
C ILE A 95 5.58 -6.87 3.15
N LEU A 96 6.78 -7.01 3.74
CA LEU A 96 8.03 -6.89 2.98
C LEU A 96 8.19 -8.00 1.95
N VAL A 97 7.93 -9.25 2.31
CA VAL A 97 8.03 -10.38 1.37
C VAL A 97 7.04 -10.24 0.20
N PRO A 98 5.74 -9.98 0.41
CA PRO A 98 4.81 -9.69 -0.68
C PRO A 98 5.18 -8.46 -1.51
N LEU A 99 5.72 -7.40 -0.88
CA LEU A 99 6.19 -6.21 -1.58
C LEU A 99 7.32 -6.56 -2.55
N LEU A 100 8.35 -7.27 -2.09
CA LEU A 100 9.47 -7.68 -2.94
C LEU A 100 9.01 -8.59 -4.07
N PHE A 101 8.13 -9.56 -3.77
CA PHE A 101 7.51 -10.39 -4.79
C PHE A 101 6.75 -9.55 -5.84
N GLY A 102 5.96 -8.58 -5.39
CA GLY A 102 5.24 -7.67 -6.26
C GLY A 102 6.16 -6.82 -7.13
N ILE A 103 7.22 -6.26 -6.56
CA ILE A 103 8.23 -5.48 -7.31
C ILE A 103 8.90 -6.33 -8.40
N LEU A 104 9.18 -7.60 -8.12
CA LEU A 104 9.93 -8.46 -9.04
C LEU A 104 9.06 -9.15 -10.09
N LEU A 105 7.77 -9.36 -9.83
CA LEU A 105 6.92 -10.17 -10.71
C LEU A 105 5.64 -9.45 -11.19
N VAL A 106 5.10 -8.54 -10.39
CA VAL A 106 3.82 -7.87 -10.69
C VAL A 106 4.05 -6.50 -11.34
N VAL A 107 5.08 -5.77 -10.92
CA VAL A 107 5.42 -4.45 -11.47
C VAL A 107 6.08 -4.52 -12.86
N PRO A 108 7.02 -5.43 -13.16
CA PRO A 108 7.72 -5.40 -14.45
C PRO A 108 6.78 -5.57 -15.65
N PRO A 109 5.73 -6.42 -15.62
CA PRO A 109 4.74 -6.46 -16.69
C PRO A 109 3.99 -5.14 -16.90
N GLN A 110 3.75 -4.36 -15.84
CA GLN A 110 3.08 -3.05 -15.95
C GLN A 110 3.98 -2.04 -16.67
N VAL A 111 5.25 -1.93 -16.24
CA VAL A 111 6.23 -1.05 -16.90
C VAL A 111 6.48 -1.49 -18.33
N TYR A 112 6.59 -2.80 -18.58
CA TYR A 112 6.74 -3.34 -19.93
C TYR A 112 5.61 -2.87 -20.86
N LEU A 113 4.35 -3.02 -20.43
CA LEU A 113 3.20 -2.59 -21.22
C LEU A 113 3.16 -1.07 -21.42
N GLU A 114 3.53 -0.29 -20.41
CA GLU A 114 3.68 1.17 -20.52
C GLU A 114 4.76 1.54 -21.55
N ARG A 115 5.94 0.92 -21.51
CA ARG A 115 7.03 1.20 -22.47
C ARG A 115 6.69 0.79 -23.91
N ILE A 116 5.92 -0.29 -24.08
CA ILE A 116 5.36 -0.66 -25.39
C ILE A 116 4.34 0.40 -25.85
N TYR A 117 3.43 0.82 -24.97
CA TYR A 117 2.39 1.80 -25.26
C TYR A 117 2.97 3.19 -25.63
N GLU A 118 4.03 3.60 -24.95
CA GLU A 118 4.77 4.86 -25.23
C GLU A 118 5.71 4.77 -26.44
N GLY A 119 5.87 3.58 -27.04
CA GLY A 119 6.81 3.36 -28.15
C GLY A 119 8.29 3.41 -27.75
N GLN A 120 8.59 3.27 -26.45
CA GLN A 120 9.96 3.33 -25.90
C GLN A 120 10.66 1.97 -25.85
N PHE A 121 9.93 0.89 -26.06
CA PHE A 121 10.48 -0.46 -26.15
C PHE A 121 9.78 -1.23 -27.28
N SER A 122 10.50 -2.18 -27.88
CA SER A 122 9.94 -3.17 -28.80
C SER A 122 10.60 -4.52 -28.55
N GLY A 123 9.81 -5.59 -28.56
CA GLY A 123 10.27 -6.93 -28.23
C GLY A 123 9.30 -7.66 -27.31
N SER A 124 9.74 -8.80 -26.78
CA SER A 124 8.99 -9.61 -25.83
C SER A 124 9.27 -9.21 -24.38
N PHE A 125 8.37 -9.59 -23.46
CA PHE A 125 8.54 -9.35 -22.03
C PHE A 125 9.88 -9.87 -21.46
N PHE A 126 10.33 -11.05 -21.90
CA PHE A 126 11.59 -11.62 -21.44
C PHE A 126 12.81 -10.83 -21.90
N GLN A 127 12.72 -10.16 -23.05
CA GLN A 127 13.75 -9.22 -23.51
C GLN A 127 13.71 -7.93 -22.70
N PHE A 128 12.54 -7.50 -22.25
CA PHE A 128 12.39 -6.31 -21.40
C PHE A 128 12.86 -6.53 -19.96
N TYR A 129 12.67 -7.72 -19.39
CA TYR A 129 12.86 -7.95 -17.96
C TYR A 129 14.24 -7.51 -17.40
N PRO A 130 15.39 -7.72 -18.09
CA PRO A 130 16.66 -7.17 -17.64
C PRO A 130 16.67 -5.63 -17.58
N HIS A 131 16.02 -4.97 -18.53
CA HIS A 131 15.89 -3.52 -18.59
C HIS A 131 15.02 -2.95 -17.47
N PHE A 132 14.19 -3.77 -16.81
CA PHE A 132 13.40 -3.32 -15.65
C PHE A 132 14.26 -2.71 -14.54
N PHE A 133 15.50 -3.17 -14.38
CA PHE A 133 16.43 -2.69 -13.35
C PHE A 133 17.24 -1.46 -13.78
N GLU A 134 17.04 -0.95 -14.99
CA GLU A 134 17.76 0.21 -15.51
C GLU A 134 17.10 1.51 -15.07
N GLY A 135 17.81 2.28 -14.24
CA GLY A 135 17.36 3.58 -13.75
C GLY A 135 16.18 3.50 -12.78
N THR A 136 16.07 4.49 -11.91
CA THR A 136 14.90 4.64 -11.05
C THR A 136 13.80 5.33 -11.85
N TYR A 137 12.58 4.81 -11.81
CA TYR A 137 11.44 5.42 -12.47
C TYR A 137 11.26 6.86 -11.99
N SER A 138 11.55 7.83 -12.85
CA SER A 138 11.54 9.25 -12.53
C SER A 138 10.76 10.04 -13.57
N GLY A 139 9.70 10.72 -13.14
CA GLY A 139 8.82 11.50 -14.02
C GLY A 139 7.42 10.90 -14.12
N SER A 140 6.46 11.73 -14.50
CA SER A 140 5.06 11.34 -14.69
C SER A 140 4.88 10.66 -16.05
N TYR A 141 4.60 9.35 -16.07
CA TYR A 141 4.07 8.56 -17.21
C TYR A 141 4.71 8.83 -18.59
N ALA A 142 6.03 9.05 -18.57
CA ALA A 142 6.96 9.15 -19.72
C ALA A 142 8.41 9.34 -19.19
N GLY A 143 8.64 8.89 -17.95
CA GLY A 143 9.85 9.18 -17.19
C GLY A 143 11.03 8.31 -17.61
N SER A 144 12.26 8.76 -17.36
CA SER A 144 13.43 7.90 -17.50
C SER A 144 13.45 6.81 -16.43
N GLY A 145 14.03 5.65 -16.77
CA GLY A 145 14.22 4.53 -15.85
C GLY A 145 12.98 3.64 -15.68
N ASN A 146 13.20 2.39 -15.25
CA ASN A 146 12.15 1.36 -15.20
C ASN A 146 11.89 0.85 -13.78
N PHE A 147 12.87 0.94 -12.89
CA PHE A 147 12.78 0.33 -11.57
C PHE A 147 11.85 1.13 -10.64
N SER A 148 10.81 0.48 -10.12
CA SER A 148 9.81 1.09 -9.26
C SER A 148 8.99 0.05 -8.50
N TRP A 149 8.27 0.49 -7.47
CA TRP A 149 7.24 -0.30 -6.79
C TRP A 149 5.81 0.06 -7.24
N HIS A 150 5.64 1.03 -8.15
CA HIS A 150 4.36 1.42 -8.75
C HIS A 150 3.23 1.52 -7.71
N HIS A 151 2.10 0.86 -7.96
CA HIS A 151 0.91 0.86 -7.10
C HIS A 151 1.15 0.24 -5.72
N LEU A 152 2.29 -0.45 -5.50
CA LEU A 152 2.64 -1.07 -4.22
C LEU A 152 3.27 -0.08 -3.23
N TRP A 153 3.40 1.20 -3.59
CA TRP A 153 3.99 2.23 -2.73
C TRP A 153 3.38 2.26 -1.32
N PHE A 154 2.07 2.00 -1.20
CA PHE A 154 1.41 1.95 0.11
C PHE A 154 2.00 0.88 1.02
N LEU A 155 2.38 -0.30 0.51
CA LEU A 155 2.98 -1.37 1.30
C LEU A 155 4.37 -0.96 1.80
N ALA A 156 5.18 -0.32 0.94
CA ALA A 156 6.49 0.18 1.30
C ALA A 156 6.40 1.23 2.43
N TYR A 157 5.45 2.16 2.31
CA TYR A 157 5.26 3.21 3.32
C TYR A 157 4.65 2.64 4.59
N LEU A 158 3.69 1.72 4.49
CA LEU A 158 3.11 1.03 5.63
C LEU A 158 4.18 0.29 6.44
N PHE A 159 5.06 -0.46 5.77
CA PHE A 159 6.16 -1.15 6.43
C PHE A 159 7.08 -0.15 7.15
N THR A 160 7.52 0.89 6.43
CA THR A 160 8.43 1.92 6.95
C THR A 160 7.83 2.65 8.14
N PHE A 161 6.61 3.17 8.02
CA PHE A 161 5.93 3.87 9.11
C PHE A 161 5.63 2.95 10.29
N THR A 162 5.33 1.67 10.05
CA THR A 162 5.17 0.71 11.15
C THR A 162 6.44 0.57 11.96
N LEU A 163 7.61 0.49 11.32
CA LEU A 163 8.90 0.40 12.01
C LEU A 163 9.26 1.71 12.71
N LEU A 164 9.05 2.86 12.07
CA LEU A 164 9.34 4.18 12.65
C LEU A 164 8.42 4.52 13.83
N ALA A 165 7.15 4.13 13.76
CA ALA A 165 6.19 4.35 14.84
C ALA A 165 6.33 3.34 15.99
N LEU A 166 7.04 2.23 15.78
CA LEU A 166 7.17 1.17 16.78
C LEU A 166 7.81 1.65 18.10
N PRO A 167 8.94 2.40 18.12
CA PRO A 167 9.49 2.95 19.35
C PRO A 167 8.49 3.85 20.09
N LEU A 168 7.74 4.69 19.36
CA LEU A 168 6.72 5.56 19.92
C LEU A 168 5.58 4.76 20.55
N PHE A 169 5.07 3.74 19.87
CA PHE A 169 4.00 2.90 20.42
C PHE A 169 4.45 2.08 21.62
N LEU A 170 5.70 1.62 21.64
CA LEU A 170 6.28 0.95 22.81
C LEU A 170 6.43 1.92 23.99
N TRP A 171 6.84 3.17 23.74
CA TRP A 171 6.92 4.21 24.77
C TRP A 171 5.55 4.58 25.35
N LEU A 172 4.56 4.85 24.50
CA LEU A 172 3.19 5.20 24.90
C LEU A 172 2.48 4.10 25.71
N ARG A 173 2.94 2.86 25.58
CA ARG A 173 2.39 1.69 26.27
C ARG A 173 3.13 1.28 27.52
N ARG A 174 4.24 1.96 27.85
CA ARG A 174 4.86 1.75 29.16
C ARG A 174 3.83 2.13 30.24
N PRO A 175 3.69 1.34 31.32
CA PRO A 175 2.96 1.80 32.48
C PRO A 175 3.54 3.15 32.89
N SER A 176 2.69 4.17 33.02
CA SER A 176 3.08 5.50 33.48
C SER A 176 3.66 5.37 34.89
N GLY A 177 4.97 5.14 35.03
CA GLY A 177 5.55 4.87 36.35
C GLY A 177 7.02 4.43 36.46
N GLU A 178 7.71 3.99 35.40
CA GLU A 178 9.15 3.64 35.53
C GLU A 178 10.02 4.52 34.64
N LYS A 179 10.82 5.37 35.30
CA LYS A 179 11.81 6.26 34.68
C LYS A 179 12.89 5.44 33.97
N ALA A 180 13.39 6.03 32.89
CA ALA A 180 14.50 5.54 32.06
C ALA A 180 15.78 5.31 32.87
#